data_AF-A0A374BZE9-F1
#
_entry.id   AF-A0A374BZE9-F1
#
_cell.length_a   1.000
_cell.length_b   1.000
_cell.length_c   1.000
_cell.angle_alpha   90.00
_cell.angle_beta   90.00
_cell.angle_gamma   90.00
#
_symmetry.space_group_name_H-M   'P 1'
#
loop_
_entity.id
_entity.type
_entity.pdbx_description
1 polymer ?
#
loop_
_entity_poly.entity_id
_entity_poly.type
_entity_poly.pdbx_seq_one_letter_code
_entity_poly.pdbx_strand_id
1 'polypeptide(L)'
;MLVSGIQCIYAQSVANKVLSSLQFEAPKNLYHAKGNVANMRKRPNVKADWVQVIERGRLVEDLGANPNWITAKVDGENVYISKSVMVKESASSNISYVPNLPYWWIEEINDENPGILNWRVGKIPGNSGLLLCDVCMDCAQYYFLGKQVGNVLVFKYRIKIDTGYSIPEEMMPIGKYFLESEVENGIKTYYFKTSKDKVVSFSAKQMGYEAQNGPSYFYDLTKISENVVYAMFKEVIEKNETYPFYLTSFNFTNEWSHCF
;
A
#
# COMPACT_ATOMS: atom_id res chain seq x y z
N MET A 1 -41.35 -11.84 3.68
CA MET A 1 -40.19 -10.94 3.43
C MET A 1 -39.24 -11.09 4.63
N LEU A 2 -38.26 -11.99 4.56
CA LEU A 2 -37.34 -12.32 5.67
C LEU A 2 -36.04 -12.99 5.16
N VAL A 3 -35.55 -12.58 3.99
CA VAL A 3 -34.41 -13.25 3.32
C VAL A 3 -33.13 -12.38 3.35
N SER A 4 -33.23 -11.07 3.56
CA SER A 4 -32.07 -10.16 3.53
C SER A 4 -31.20 -10.18 4.80
N GLY A 5 -31.80 -10.45 5.97
CA GLY A 5 -31.07 -10.45 7.25
C GLY A 5 -30.13 -11.64 7.42
N ILE A 6 -30.53 -12.81 6.92
CA ILE A 6 -29.75 -14.05 7.04
C ILE A 6 -28.50 -13.97 6.15
N GLN A 7 -28.63 -13.60 4.87
CA GLN A 7 -27.49 -13.49 3.95
C GLN A 7 -26.40 -12.51 4.44
N CYS A 8 -26.80 -11.41 5.09
CA CYS A 8 -25.85 -10.40 5.60
C CYS A 8 -25.00 -10.95 6.77
N ILE A 9 -25.61 -11.71 7.70
CA ILE A 9 -24.91 -12.35 8.83
C ILE A 9 -23.94 -13.43 8.33
N TYR A 10 -24.38 -14.26 7.36
CA TYR A 10 -23.52 -15.30 6.79
C TYR A 10 -22.33 -14.69 6.04
N ALA A 11 -22.52 -13.65 5.23
CA ALA A 11 -21.43 -12.98 4.53
C ALA A 11 -20.39 -12.38 5.50
N GLN A 12 -20.86 -11.80 6.62
CA GLN A 12 -19.97 -11.27 7.66
C GLN A 12 -19.18 -12.37 8.39
N SER A 13 -19.80 -13.54 8.60
CA SER A 13 -19.11 -14.69 9.19
C SER A 13 -18.01 -15.26 8.29
N VAL A 14 -18.18 -15.21 6.96
CA VAL A 14 -17.20 -15.72 5.98
C VAL A 14 -16.01 -14.77 5.88
N ALA A 15 -16.24 -13.46 5.71
CA ALA A 15 -15.18 -12.47 5.60
C ALA A 15 -14.24 -12.53 6.81
N ASN A 16 -14.80 -12.51 8.03
CA ASN A 16 -14.03 -12.56 9.26
C ASN A 16 -13.20 -13.85 9.34
N LYS A 17 -13.80 -15.00 9.01
CA LYS A 17 -13.11 -16.30 9.01
C LYS A 17 -11.93 -16.32 8.05
N VAL A 18 -12.13 -15.87 6.81
CA VAL A 18 -11.06 -15.86 5.79
C VAL A 18 -9.95 -14.89 6.20
N LEU A 19 -10.30 -13.63 6.50
CA LEU A 19 -9.32 -12.60 6.84
C LEU A 19 -8.50 -12.95 8.09
N SER A 20 -9.13 -13.54 9.12
CA SER A 20 -8.44 -13.95 10.34
C SER A 20 -7.51 -15.16 10.14
N SER A 21 -7.71 -15.93 9.07
CA SER A 21 -6.88 -17.10 8.74
C SER A 21 -5.63 -16.76 7.91
N LEU A 22 -5.54 -15.54 7.36
CA LEU A 22 -4.44 -15.12 6.50
C LEU A 22 -3.11 -15.13 7.27
N GLN A 23 -2.10 -15.72 6.66
CA GLN A 23 -0.74 -15.81 7.21
C GLN A 23 0.16 -14.73 6.61
N PHE A 24 0.98 -14.14 7.46
CA PHE A 24 1.98 -13.12 7.13
C PHE A 24 3.29 -13.50 7.80
N GLU A 25 4.38 -13.46 7.03
CA GLU A 25 5.71 -13.85 7.49
C GLU A 25 6.60 -12.61 7.61
N ALA A 26 7.48 -12.61 8.61
CA ALA A 26 8.47 -11.54 8.73
C ALA A 26 9.51 -11.66 7.61
N PRO A 27 9.86 -10.56 6.92
CA PRO A 27 10.93 -10.59 5.94
C PRO A 27 12.28 -10.83 6.63
N LYS A 28 13.19 -11.52 5.95
CA LYS A 28 14.50 -11.88 6.54
C LYS A 28 15.43 -10.68 6.66
N ASN A 29 15.64 -9.97 5.56
CA ASN A 29 16.52 -8.81 5.49
C ASN A 29 15.89 -7.78 4.58
N LEU A 30 15.51 -6.63 5.15
CA LEU A 30 15.02 -5.50 4.38
C LEU A 30 16.13 -4.51 4.09
N TYR A 31 16.03 -3.85 2.94
CA TYR A 31 16.94 -2.81 2.51
C TYR A 31 16.16 -1.66 1.85
N HIS A 32 16.74 -0.47 1.88
CA HIS A 32 16.27 0.69 1.12
C HIS A 32 17.42 1.34 0.36
N ALA A 33 17.12 2.19 -0.63
CA ALA A 33 18.15 2.88 -1.38
C ALA A 33 18.95 3.84 -0.48
N LYS A 34 20.27 3.88 -0.66
CA LYS A 34 21.15 4.85 0.02
C LYS A 34 20.99 6.26 -0.54
N GLY A 35 20.72 6.38 -1.84
CA GLY A 35 20.37 7.64 -2.53
C GLY A 35 18.87 7.78 -2.72
N ASN A 36 18.45 8.58 -3.70
CA ASN A 36 17.04 8.74 -4.10
C ASN A 36 16.48 7.47 -4.73
N VAL A 37 17.26 6.85 -5.62
CA VAL A 37 16.90 5.61 -6.30
C VAL A 37 18.08 4.63 -6.34
N ALA A 38 17.80 3.36 -6.56
CA ALA A 38 18.79 2.34 -6.89
C ALA A 38 18.36 1.49 -8.09
N ASN A 39 19.32 1.09 -8.92
CA ASN A 39 19.03 0.34 -10.14
C ASN A 39 18.84 -1.16 -9.85
N MET A 40 17.75 -1.74 -10.34
CA MET A 40 17.50 -3.18 -10.38
C MET A 40 17.95 -3.75 -11.73
N ARG A 41 18.75 -4.82 -11.73
CA ARG A 41 19.37 -5.39 -12.93
C ARG A 41 18.98 -6.84 -13.14
N LYS A 42 19.03 -7.31 -14.39
CA LYS A 42 18.74 -8.73 -14.74
C LYS A 42 19.77 -9.72 -14.21
N ARG A 43 20.99 -9.28 -13.91
CA ARG A 43 22.09 -10.12 -13.38
C ARG A 43 22.87 -9.36 -12.32
N PRO A 44 23.56 -10.05 -11.39
CA PRO A 44 24.38 -9.43 -10.33
C PRO A 44 25.71 -8.88 -10.89
N ASN A 45 25.61 -7.94 -11.83
CA ASN A 45 26.74 -7.25 -12.46
C ASN A 45 26.32 -5.83 -12.82
N VAL A 46 27.19 -4.85 -12.55
CA VAL A 46 26.95 -3.42 -12.86
C VAL A 46 26.79 -3.12 -14.35
N LYS A 47 27.27 -4.01 -15.23
CA LYS A 47 27.12 -3.91 -16.69
C LYS A 47 25.88 -4.62 -17.24
N ALA A 48 25.11 -5.32 -16.40
CA ALA A 48 23.92 -6.03 -16.85
C ALA A 48 22.77 -5.06 -17.15
N ASP A 49 21.88 -5.46 -18.06
CA ASP A 49 20.70 -4.68 -18.44
C ASP A 49 19.90 -4.21 -17.22
N TRP A 50 19.44 -2.97 -17.33
CA TRP A 50 18.53 -2.34 -16.38
C TRP A 50 17.12 -2.93 -16.56
N VAL A 51 16.43 -3.15 -15.45
CA VAL A 51 15.01 -3.55 -15.42
C VAL A 51 14.15 -2.37 -15.00
N GLN A 52 14.37 -1.86 -13.79
CA GLN A 52 13.66 -0.72 -13.21
C GLN A 52 14.47 -0.13 -12.05
N VAL A 53 14.01 0.97 -11.46
CA VAL A 53 14.58 1.52 -10.22
C VAL A 53 13.75 1.11 -9.00
N ILE A 54 14.37 1.20 -7.83
CA ILE A 54 13.69 1.21 -6.55
C ILE A 54 13.89 2.59 -5.90
N GLU A 55 12.79 3.19 -5.46
CA GLU A 55 12.75 4.47 -4.76
C GLU A 55 13.25 4.32 -3.32
N ARG A 56 13.79 5.40 -2.75
CA ARG A 56 14.29 5.41 -1.37
C ARG A 56 13.23 5.03 -0.33
N GLY A 57 11.98 5.47 -0.54
CA GLY A 57 10.86 5.14 0.35
C GLY A 57 10.42 3.67 0.28
N ARG A 58 10.89 2.91 -0.71
CA ARG A 58 10.49 1.51 -0.90
C ARG A 58 11.50 0.56 -0.28
N LEU A 59 10.99 -0.34 0.56
CA LEU A 59 11.78 -1.43 1.13
C LEU A 59 11.79 -2.65 0.21
N VAL A 60 12.93 -3.32 0.11
CA VAL A 60 13.09 -4.58 -0.62
C VAL A 60 13.66 -5.66 0.29
N GLU A 61 13.09 -6.85 0.20
CA GLU A 61 13.61 -8.04 0.87
C GLU A 61 14.73 -8.69 0.04
N ASP A 62 15.84 -9.04 0.68
CA ASP A 62 16.88 -9.89 0.09
C ASP A 62 16.51 -11.37 0.22
N LEU A 63 16.08 -11.96 -0.89
CA LEU A 63 15.73 -13.36 -1.03
C LEU A 63 16.95 -14.26 -1.26
N GLY A 64 18.14 -13.67 -1.47
CA GLY A 64 19.35 -14.37 -1.85
C GLY A 64 20.38 -14.51 -0.73
N ALA A 65 21.44 -15.25 -1.03
CA ALA A 65 22.61 -15.39 -0.16
C ALA A 65 23.86 -14.67 -0.71
N ASN A 66 23.71 -13.89 -1.78
CA ASN A 66 24.85 -13.22 -2.41
C ASN A 66 25.38 -12.11 -1.49
N PRO A 67 26.69 -12.07 -1.19
CA PRO A 67 27.25 -11.09 -0.25
C PRO A 67 27.24 -9.65 -0.78
N ASN A 68 27.24 -9.47 -2.11
CA ASN A 68 27.39 -8.17 -2.76
C ASN A 68 26.09 -7.68 -3.44
N TRP A 69 25.12 -8.56 -3.63
CA TRP A 69 23.89 -8.27 -4.36
C TRP A 69 22.66 -8.72 -3.57
N ILE A 70 21.66 -7.85 -3.51
CA ILE A 70 20.31 -8.19 -3.08
C ILE A 70 19.65 -8.95 -4.23
N THR A 71 18.98 -10.07 -3.93
CA THR A 71 18.09 -10.75 -4.88
C THR A 71 16.65 -10.44 -4.53
N ALA A 72 15.90 -9.89 -5.48
CA ALA A 72 14.48 -9.57 -5.33
C ALA A 72 13.68 -10.11 -6.53
N LYS A 73 12.36 -9.95 -6.52
CA LYS A 73 11.49 -10.33 -7.64
C LYS A 73 10.74 -9.14 -8.23
N VAL A 74 10.64 -9.12 -9.55
CA VAL A 74 9.77 -8.23 -10.33
C VAL A 74 9.08 -9.10 -11.37
N ASP A 75 7.75 -9.09 -11.38
CA ASP A 75 6.92 -9.92 -12.27
C ASP A 75 7.28 -11.42 -12.27
N GLY A 76 7.66 -11.93 -11.10
CA GLY A 76 8.06 -13.32 -10.90
C GLY A 76 9.53 -13.63 -11.21
N GLU A 77 10.23 -12.74 -11.91
CA GLU A 77 11.63 -12.88 -12.31
C GLU A 77 12.59 -12.33 -11.28
N ASN A 78 13.76 -12.96 -11.15
CA ASN A 78 14.81 -12.49 -10.25
C ASN A 78 15.48 -11.23 -10.80
N VAL A 79 15.65 -10.23 -9.94
CA VAL A 79 16.42 -9.02 -10.21
C VAL A 79 17.43 -8.77 -9.11
N TYR A 80 18.45 -7.99 -9.42
CA TYR A 80 19.63 -7.81 -8.58
C TYR A 80 19.94 -6.33 -8.35
N ILE A 81 20.19 -5.98 -7.10
CA ILE A 81 20.55 -4.62 -6.69
C ILE A 81 21.88 -4.67 -5.95
N SER A 82 22.82 -3.78 -6.27
CA SER A 82 24.11 -3.76 -5.57
C SER A 82 23.92 -3.36 -4.11
N LYS A 83 24.42 -4.16 -3.16
CA LYS A 83 24.40 -3.81 -1.73
C LYS A 83 25.19 -2.55 -1.41
N SER A 84 26.15 -2.15 -2.26
CA SER A 84 26.94 -0.93 -2.07
C SER A 84 26.11 0.37 -2.16
N VAL A 85 24.94 0.33 -2.79
CA VAL A 85 24.02 1.49 -2.94
C VAL A 85 22.75 1.33 -2.11
N MET A 86 22.72 0.35 -1.20
CA MET A 86 21.58 0.02 -0.36
C MET A 86 21.99 0.09 1.11
N VAL A 87 21.04 0.42 1.97
CA VAL A 87 21.20 0.40 3.42
C VAL A 87 20.33 -0.73 3.96
N LYS A 88 20.93 -1.58 4.81
CA LYS A 88 20.17 -2.62 5.50
C LYS A 88 19.32 -1.98 6.57
N GLU A 89 18.02 -2.21 6.52
CA GLU A 89 17.07 -1.63 7.46
C GLU A 89 17.16 -2.35 8.81
N SER A 90 17.25 -1.56 9.87
CA SER A 90 17.27 -2.02 11.26
C SER A 90 15.99 -1.56 11.93
N ALA A 91 14.88 -2.25 11.61
CA ALA A 91 13.55 -1.85 12.08
C ALA A 91 13.50 -1.71 13.62
N SER A 92 13.16 -0.51 14.09
CA SER A 92 12.96 -0.22 15.52
C SER A 92 11.81 -1.07 16.08
N SER A 93 11.85 -1.37 17.39
CA SER A 93 10.79 -2.13 18.06
C SER A 93 9.42 -1.44 18.05
N ASN A 94 9.40 -0.12 17.84
CA ASN A 94 8.17 0.67 17.87
C ASN A 94 7.91 1.34 16.53
N ILE A 95 6.95 0.81 15.77
CA ILE A 95 6.39 1.49 14.60
C ILE A 95 5.33 2.47 15.11
N SER A 96 5.58 3.77 14.95
CA SER A 96 4.64 4.83 15.31
C SER A 96 4.16 5.54 14.05
N TYR A 97 3.01 5.12 13.51
CA TYR A 97 2.33 5.81 12.43
C TYR A 97 1.05 6.47 12.93
N VAL A 98 0.67 7.59 12.30
CA VAL A 98 -0.65 8.21 12.54
C VAL A 98 -1.63 7.66 11.50
N PRO A 99 -2.75 7.04 11.90
CA PRO A 99 -3.69 6.48 10.94
C PRO A 99 -4.16 7.50 9.91
N ASN A 100 -4.24 7.06 8.64
CA ASN A 100 -4.56 7.87 7.46
C ASN A 100 -3.60 9.02 7.11
N LEU A 101 -2.66 9.41 7.97
CA LEU A 101 -1.72 10.47 7.62
C LEU A 101 -0.92 10.02 6.38
N PRO A 102 -0.88 10.80 5.29
CA PRO A 102 -0.09 10.48 4.12
C PRO A 102 1.40 10.76 4.35
N TYR A 103 2.20 9.83 3.84
CA TYR A 103 3.65 9.86 3.78
C TYR A 103 4.03 9.83 2.31
N TRP A 104 4.97 10.67 1.87
CA TRP A 104 5.44 10.60 0.48
C TRP A 104 6.94 10.76 0.34
N TRP A 105 7.46 10.01 -0.62
CA TRP A 105 8.73 10.26 -1.26
C TRP A 105 8.45 10.91 -2.61
N ILE A 106 9.17 12.00 -2.88
CA ILE A 106 9.06 12.79 -4.10
C ILE A 106 10.43 12.78 -4.73
N GLU A 107 10.53 12.30 -5.97
CA GLU A 107 11.73 12.50 -6.77
C GLU A 107 11.69 13.88 -7.42
N GLU A 108 12.65 14.75 -7.08
CA GLU A 108 12.90 15.96 -7.86
C GLU A 108 13.64 15.58 -9.15
N ILE A 109 12.94 14.99 -10.12
CA ILE A 109 13.42 14.91 -11.50
C ILE A 109 12.79 16.07 -12.26
N ASN A 110 13.61 17.07 -12.63
CA ASN A 110 13.37 18.13 -13.61
C ASN A 110 11.89 18.47 -13.87
N ASP A 111 11.32 19.46 -13.17
CA ASP A 111 10.09 20.26 -13.39
C ASP A 111 8.79 19.66 -14.01
N GLU A 112 8.75 18.41 -14.48
CA GLU A 112 7.67 17.92 -15.35
C GLU A 112 6.87 16.76 -14.77
N ASN A 113 7.44 15.94 -13.87
CA ASN A 113 6.63 15.02 -13.06
C ASN A 113 7.46 14.35 -11.96
N PRO A 114 7.24 14.64 -10.67
CA PRO A 114 7.91 13.89 -9.63
C PRO A 114 7.45 12.43 -9.65
N GLY A 115 8.38 11.50 -9.61
CA GLY A 115 8.08 10.13 -9.20
C GLY A 115 7.57 10.19 -7.76
N ILE A 116 6.26 9.98 -7.56
CA ILE A 116 5.64 10.03 -6.23
C ILE A 116 5.35 8.61 -5.78
N LEU A 117 6.05 8.18 -4.74
CA LEU A 117 5.62 7.07 -3.90
C LEU A 117 4.92 7.68 -2.69
N ASN A 118 3.62 7.45 -2.53
CA ASN A 118 2.92 7.82 -1.31
C ASN A 118 2.34 6.59 -0.60
N TRP A 119 2.24 6.67 0.72
CA TRP A 119 1.60 5.63 1.51
C TRP A 119 0.86 6.22 2.70
N ARG A 120 -0.22 5.56 3.09
CA ARG A 120 -0.90 5.77 4.38
C ARG A 120 -1.49 4.46 4.85
N VAL A 121 -1.61 4.31 6.17
CA VAL A 121 -2.04 3.06 6.78
C VAL A 121 -3.24 3.31 7.69
N GLY A 122 -4.19 2.38 7.70
CA GLY A 122 -5.26 2.34 8.68
C GLY A 122 -5.51 0.91 9.14
N LYS A 123 -5.74 0.75 10.45
CA LYS A 123 -6.19 -0.52 11.00
C LYS A 123 -7.65 -0.76 10.62
N ILE A 124 -7.91 -1.93 10.04
CA ILE A 124 -9.25 -2.31 9.62
C ILE A 124 -10.08 -2.60 10.88
N PRO A 125 -11.30 -2.04 11.01
CA PRO A 125 -12.20 -2.36 12.11
C PRO A 125 -12.62 -3.82 12.07
N GLY A 126 -12.38 -4.54 13.16
CA GLY A 126 -12.74 -5.94 13.30
C GLY A 126 -11.71 -6.71 14.11
N ASN A 127 -11.74 -8.04 13.97
CA ASN A 127 -10.99 -8.97 14.82
C ASN A 127 -9.77 -9.59 14.14
N SER A 128 -9.61 -9.43 12.82
CA SER A 128 -8.48 -10.00 12.08
C SER A 128 -7.12 -9.36 12.47
N GLY A 129 -7.17 -8.13 12.97
CA GLY A 129 -5.99 -7.32 13.28
C GLY A 129 -5.24 -6.87 12.02
N LEU A 130 -5.89 -6.90 10.86
CA LEU A 130 -5.30 -6.51 9.58
C LEU A 130 -5.24 -4.98 9.42
N LEU A 131 -4.37 -4.58 8.51
CA LEU A 131 -4.12 -3.22 8.10
C LEU A 131 -4.44 -3.08 6.61
N LEU A 132 -5.05 -1.95 6.27
CA LEU A 132 -5.18 -1.50 4.89
C LEU A 132 -4.13 -0.41 4.67
N CYS A 133 -3.38 -0.51 3.58
CA CYS A 133 -2.45 0.53 3.16
C CYS A 133 -2.83 1.01 1.78
N ASP A 134 -3.01 2.32 1.67
CA ASP A 134 -3.23 3.02 0.40
C ASP A 134 -1.88 3.51 -0.09
N VAL A 135 -1.51 3.12 -1.31
CA VAL A 135 -0.21 3.40 -1.92
C VAL A 135 -0.42 3.91 -3.34
N CYS A 136 0.10 5.08 -3.66
CA CYS A 136 0.24 5.56 -5.03
C CYS A 136 1.66 5.30 -5.51
N MET A 137 1.79 4.70 -6.68
CA MET A 137 3.06 4.49 -7.40
C MET A 137 2.77 4.52 -8.91
N ASP A 138 3.67 5.10 -9.70
CA ASP A 138 3.59 5.14 -11.17
C ASP A 138 2.24 5.68 -11.71
N CYS A 139 1.75 6.77 -11.11
CA CYS A 139 0.45 7.39 -11.44
C CYS A 139 -0.77 6.46 -11.25
N ALA A 140 -0.65 5.40 -10.46
CA ALA A 140 -1.74 4.48 -10.13
C ALA A 140 -1.88 4.30 -8.62
N GLN A 141 -3.12 4.17 -8.16
CA GLN A 141 -3.44 3.92 -6.76
C GLN A 141 -3.68 2.42 -6.52
N TYR A 142 -3.16 1.94 -5.39
CA TYR A 142 -3.25 0.56 -4.97
C TYR A 142 -3.66 0.47 -3.52
N TYR A 143 -4.50 -0.50 -3.21
CA TYR A 143 -4.71 -0.93 -1.85
C TYR A 143 -3.93 -2.21 -1.58
N PHE A 144 -3.32 -2.23 -0.39
CA PHE A 144 -2.53 -3.31 0.13
C PHE A 144 -3.14 -3.84 1.42
N LEU A 145 -3.29 -5.16 1.51
CA LEU A 145 -3.78 -5.84 2.70
C LEU A 145 -2.62 -6.51 3.43
N GLY A 146 -2.49 -6.19 4.71
CA GLY A 146 -1.32 -6.57 5.50
C GLY A 146 -1.60 -6.76 6.98
N LYS A 147 -0.53 -7.08 7.70
CA LYS A 147 -0.50 -7.22 9.15
C LYS A 147 0.84 -6.79 9.69
N GLN A 148 0.86 -6.30 10.93
CA GLN A 148 2.11 -6.13 11.65
C GLN A 148 2.66 -7.49 12.08
N VAL A 149 3.91 -7.78 11.71
CA VAL A 149 4.66 -8.96 12.12
C VAL A 149 5.96 -8.49 12.76
N GLY A 150 6.03 -8.56 14.08
CA GLY A 150 7.12 -7.95 14.85
C GLY A 150 7.21 -6.44 14.57
N ASN A 151 8.37 -6.02 14.05
CA ASN A 151 8.72 -4.61 13.80
C ASN A 151 8.48 -4.19 12.35
N VAL A 152 7.73 -4.97 11.58
CA VAL A 152 7.46 -4.71 10.17
C VAL A 152 5.95 -4.73 9.93
N LEU A 153 5.45 -3.77 9.17
CA LEU A 153 4.14 -3.88 8.53
C LEU A 153 4.32 -4.65 7.23
N VAL A 154 3.80 -5.88 7.20
CA VAL A 154 3.93 -6.80 6.07
C VAL A 154 2.62 -6.78 5.29
N PHE A 155 2.66 -6.25 4.07
CA PHE A 155 1.55 -6.30 3.13
C PHE A 155 1.81 -7.37 2.08
N LYS A 156 0.79 -8.19 1.82
CA LYS A 156 0.91 -9.39 0.99
C LYS A 156 0.05 -9.32 -0.27
N TYR A 157 -1.18 -8.85 -0.13
CA TYR A 157 -2.13 -8.80 -1.25
C TYR A 157 -2.25 -7.36 -1.71
N ARG A 158 -2.36 -7.17 -3.03
CA ARG A 158 -2.46 -5.87 -3.69
C ARG A 158 -3.62 -5.90 -4.67
N ILE A 159 -4.38 -4.81 -4.73
CA ILE A 159 -5.30 -4.53 -5.82
C ILE A 159 -5.03 -3.14 -6.38
N LYS A 160 -5.24 -2.95 -7.68
CA LYS A 160 -5.33 -1.61 -8.26
C LYS A 160 -6.73 -1.07 -7.98
N ILE A 161 -6.81 0.15 -7.49
CA ILE A 161 -8.06 0.78 -7.12
C ILE A 161 -8.11 2.19 -7.69
N ASP A 162 -9.29 2.59 -8.14
CA ASP A 162 -9.62 3.94 -8.49
C ASP A 162 -10.64 4.46 -7.49
N THR A 163 -10.29 5.57 -6.83
CA THR A 163 -11.15 6.24 -5.85
C THR A 163 -11.76 7.54 -6.38
N GLY A 164 -11.70 7.76 -7.71
CA GLY A 164 -12.39 8.79 -8.46
C GLY A 164 -12.13 10.23 -8.01
N TYR A 165 -11.10 10.43 -7.19
CA TYR A 165 -10.92 11.56 -6.26
C TYR A 165 -12.09 11.66 -5.26
N SER A 166 -11.82 11.39 -3.98
CA SER A 166 -12.78 11.22 -2.86
C SER A 166 -13.69 12.43 -2.50
N ILE A 167 -14.12 13.22 -3.48
CA ILE A 167 -14.82 14.51 -3.41
C ILE A 167 -16.36 14.31 -3.55
N PRO A 168 -17.19 15.15 -2.89
CA PRO A 168 -18.45 14.74 -2.29
C PRO A 168 -19.71 14.76 -3.16
N GLU A 169 -19.63 15.03 -4.47
CA GLU A 169 -20.84 15.28 -5.27
C GLU A 169 -21.64 14.01 -5.61
N GLU A 170 -21.00 12.83 -5.61
CA GLU A 170 -21.62 11.54 -5.96
C GLU A 170 -21.32 10.41 -4.95
N MET A 171 -21.41 10.70 -3.65
CA MET A 171 -21.17 9.71 -2.60
C MET A 171 -22.34 8.74 -2.43
N MET A 172 -22.05 7.53 -1.94
CA MET A 172 -23.10 6.55 -1.62
C MET A 172 -23.89 6.95 -0.36
N PRO A 173 -25.16 6.53 -0.21
CA PRO A 173 -25.90 6.70 1.04
C PRO A 173 -25.17 6.10 2.24
N ILE A 174 -25.40 6.62 3.45
CA ILE A 174 -24.76 6.13 4.68
C ILE A 174 -24.93 4.61 4.82
N GLY A 175 -23.82 3.92 5.06
CA GLY A 175 -23.80 2.45 5.19
C GLY A 175 -23.89 1.68 3.87
N LYS A 176 -23.91 2.37 2.72
CA LYS A 176 -23.80 1.77 1.39
C LYS A 176 -22.42 2.02 0.81
N TYR A 177 -22.01 1.08 -0.02
CA TYR A 177 -20.83 1.21 -0.86
C TYR A 177 -21.14 0.69 -2.25
N PHE A 178 -20.36 1.15 -3.21
CA PHE A 178 -20.30 0.69 -4.59
C PHE A 178 -18.91 0.12 -4.81
N LEU A 179 -18.85 -1.06 -5.42
CA LEU A 179 -17.61 -1.73 -5.77
C LEU A 179 -17.83 -2.46 -7.10
N GLU A 180 -17.26 -1.91 -8.16
CA GLU A 180 -17.19 -2.56 -9.47
C GLU A 180 -15.72 -2.71 -9.88
N SER A 181 -15.49 -3.40 -11.00
CA SER A 181 -14.14 -3.57 -11.52
C SER A 181 -14.15 -3.68 -13.03
N GLU A 182 -13.12 -3.14 -13.66
CA GLU A 182 -12.84 -3.29 -15.09
C GLU A 182 -11.49 -3.99 -15.27
N VAL A 183 -11.33 -4.71 -16.38
CA VAL A 183 -10.05 -5.28 -16.79
C VAL A 183 -9.62 -4.62 -18.09
N GLU A 184 -8.55 -3.84 -18.03
CA GLU A 184 -7.95 -3.19 -19.20
C GLU A 184 -6.49 -3.63 -19.31
N ASN A 185 -6.07 -4.07 -20.51
CA ASN A 185 -4.71 -4.57 -20.75
C ASN A 185 -4.24 -5.64 -19.75
N GLY A 186 -5.16 -6.50 -19.28
CA GLY A 186 -4.89 -7.54 -18.31
C GLY A 186 -4.78 -7.06 -16.85
N ILE A 187 -4.93 -5.76 -16.60
CA ILE A 187 -4.90 -5.16 -15.27
C ILE A 187 -6.33 -4.93 -14.80
N LYS A 188 -6.70 -5.56 -13.68
CA LYS A 188 -7.98 -5.34 -13.03
C LYS A 188 -7.94 -4.13 -12.11
N THR A 189 -8.79 -3.14 -12.37
CA THR A 189 -8.95 -1.93 -11.54
C THR A 189 -10.31 -1.98 -10.84
N TYR A 190 -10.33 -1.81 -9.52
CA TYR A 190 -11.57 -1.70 -8.75
C TYR A 190 -12.00 -0.24 -8.63
N TYR A 191 -13.26 0.06 -8.90
CA TYR A 191 -13.86 1.37 -8.69
C TYR A 191 -14.66 1.34 -7.40
N PHE A 192 -14.22 2.11 -6.41
CA PHE A 192 -14.82 2.10 -5.09
C PHE A 192 -15.43 3.46 -4.74
N LYS A 193 -16.70 3.45 -4.32
CA LYS A 193 -17.36 4.61 -3.70
C LYS A 193 -18.04 4.21 -2.40
N THR A 194 -18.02 5.08 -1.40
CA THR A 194 -18.73 4.87 -0.13
C THR A 194 -19.31 6.19 0.38
N SER A 195 -20.01 6.16 1.51
CA SER A 195 -20.60 7.33 2.13
C SER A 195 -19.60 8.32 2.73
N LYS A 196 -20.03 9.59 2.78
CA LYS A 196 -19.24 10.75 3.21
C LYS A 196 -18.69 10.64 4.64
N ASP A 197 -19.33 9.89 5.53
CA ASP A 197 -18.84 9.64 6.90
C ASP A 197 -17.54 8.81 6.94
N LYS A 198 -17.18 8.18 5.82
CA LYS A 198 -15.93 7.43 5.63
C LYS A 198 -14.86 8.22 4.87
N VAL A 199 -14.98 9.54 4.81
CA VAL A 199 -13.96 10.42 4.25
C VAL A 199 -13.19 11.09 5.39
N VAL A 200 -11.88 11.23 5.21
CA VAL A 200 -10.99 12.07 6.01
C VAL A 200 -10.45 13.17 5.11
N SER A 201 -10.33 14.38 5.66
CA SER A 201 -9.78 15.53 4.95
C SER A 201 -8.50 16.01 5.60
N PHE A 202 -7.57 16.46 4.77
CA PHE A 202 -6.36 17.14 5.20
C PHE A 202 -6.34 18.53 4.57
N SER A 203 -6.03 19.55 5.37
CA SER A 203 -5.86 20.90 4.86
C SER A 203 -4.74 20.96 3.81
N ALA A 204 -4.74 21.96 2.93
CA ALA A 204 -3.65 22.18 1.99
C ALA A 204 -2.28 22.26 2.70
N LYS A 205 -2.24 22.95 3.85
CA LYS A 205 -1.03 23.02 4.67
C LYS A 205 -0.55 21.65 5.15
N GLN A 206 -1.47 20.80 5.62
CA GLN A 206 -1.20 19.39 5.99
C GLN A 206 -0.83 18.51 4.79
N MET A 207 -0.94 19.04 3.57
CA MET A 207 -0.58 18.34 2.34
C MET A 207 0.60 19.02 1.61
N GLY A 208 1.23 20.04 2.23
CA GLY A 208 2.39 20.73 1.65
C GLY A 208 2.02 21.61 0.48
N TYR A 209 0.72 21.84 0.29
CA TYR A 209 0.19 22.72 -0.71
C TYR A 209 0.01 24.12 -0.12
N GLU A 210 0.10 25.11 -1.00
CA GLU A 210 -0.20 26.49 -0.67
C GLU A 210 -1.64 26.64 -0.15
N ALA A 211 -1.87 27.57 0.79
CA ALA A 211 -3.13 27.69 1.52
C ALA A 211 -4.36 27.99 0.65
N GLN A 212 -4.17 28.54 -0.55
CA GLN A 212 -5.23 28.74 -1.55
C GLN A 212 -5.76 27.43 -2.15
N ASN A 213 -5.02 26.33 -2.02
CA ASN A 213 -5.52 25.02 -2.41
C ASN A 213 -6.59 24.57 -1.41
N GLY A 214 -7.66 23.94 -1.92
CA GLY A 214 -8.66 23.31 -1.07
C GLY A 214 -8.09 22.14 -0.26
N PRO A 215 -8.84 21.63 0.74
CA PRO A 215 -8.44 20.41 1.43
C PRO A 215 -8.39 19.22 0.46
N SER A 216 -7.47 18.29 0.72
CA SER A 216 -7.44 16.99 0.07
C SER A 216 -8.35 16.01 0.80
N TYR A 217 -9.06 15.17 0.04
CA TYR A 217 -10.01 14.20 0.58
C TYR A 217 -9.59 12.77 0.23
N PHE A 218 -9.60 11.91 1.25
CA PHE A 218 -9.28 10.50 1.12
C PHE A 218 -10.34 9.65 1.82
N TYR A 219 -10.51 8.40 1.40
CA TYR A 219 -11.26 7.46 2.23
C TYR A 219 -10.51 7.14 3.52
N ASP A 220 -11.21 7.25 4.64
CA ASP A 220 -10.70 6.88 5.96
C ASP A 220 -10.57 5.35 6.04
N LEU A 221 -9.33 4.86 5.93
CA LEU A 221 -8.99 3.44 5.92
C LEU A 221 -9.40 2.76 7.23
N THR A 222 -9.50 3.52 8.33
CA THR A 222 -9.96 3.02 9.63
C THR A 222 -11.47 2.88 9.75
N LYS A 223 -12.22 3.24 8.69
CA LYS A 223 -13.69 3.10 8.65
C LYS A 223 -14.17 2.10 7.62
N ILE A 224 -13.28 1.50 6.81
CA ILE A 224 -13.63 0.48 5.83
C ILE A 224 -13.70 -0.88 6.54
N SER A 225 -14.90 -1.47 6.61
CA SER A 225 -15.13 -2.72 7.34
C SER A 225 -14.45 -3.94 6.70
N GLU A 226 -14.15 -4.97 7.50
CA GLU A 226 -13.66 -6.28 7.04
C GLU A 226 -14.46 -6.87 5.87
N ASN A 227 -15.79 -6.71 5.85
CA ASN A 227 -16.63 -7.21 4.74
C ASN A 227 -16.31 -6.54 3.39
N VAL A 228 -16.10 -5.23 3.41
CA VAL A 228 -15.77 -4.45 2.21
C VAL A 228 -14.34 -4.77 1.77
N VAL A 229 -13.41 -4.86 2.71
CA VAL A 229 -12.03 -5.29 2.42
C VAL A 229 -12.01 -6.69 1.82
N TYR A 230 -12.75 -7.64 2.38
CA TYR A 230 -12.84 -8.98 1.81
C TYR A 230 -13.42 -8.94 0.39
N ALA A 231 -14.48 -8.16 0.14
CA ALA A 231 -15.05 -8.01 -1.20
C ALA A 231 -14.03 -7.47 -2.22
N MET A 232 -13.21 -6.48 -1.82
CA MET A 232 -12.13 -5.91 -2.64
C MET A 232 -11.02 -6.92 -2.95
N PHE A 233 -10.59 -7.70 -1.95
CA PHE A 233 -9.41 -8.57 -2.04
C PHE A 233 -9.73 -10.04 -2.32
N LYS A 234 -11.01 -10.42 -2.41
CA LYS A 234 -11.46 -11.82 -2.50
C LYS A 234 -10.69 -12.60 -3.54
N GLU A 235 -10.62 -12.08 -4.76
CA GLU A 235 -9.99 -12.77 -5.89
C GLU A 235 -8.49 -13.01 -5.68
N VAL A 236 -7.75 -11.98 -5.25
CA VAL A 236 -6.30 -12.12 -5.02
C VAL A 236 -5.99 -13.01 -3.82
N ILE A 237 -6.87 -13.05 -2.81
CA ILE A 237 -6.78 -13.99 -1.68
C ILE A 237 -7.03 -15.42 -2.14
N GLU A 238 -8.12 -15.67 -2.88
CA GLU A 238 -8.51 -17.00 -3.36
C GLU A 238 -7.48 -17.60 -4.32
N LYS A 239 -6.85 -16.76 -5.16
CA LYS A 239 -5.73 -17.15 -6.04
C LYS A 239 -4.38 -17.21 -5.33
N ASN A 240 -4.29 -16.72 -4.09
CA ASN A 240 -3.03 -16.47 -3.39
C ASN A 240 -2.03 -15.68 -4.26
N GLU A 241 -2.55 -14.65 -4.94
CA GLU A 241 -1.76 -13.74 -5.77
C GLU A 241 -1.12 -12.68 -4.85
N THR A 242 0.21 -12.72 -4.74
CA THR A 242 0.95 -11.93 -3.77
C THR A 242 1.81 -10.87 -4.41
N TYR A 243 1.84 -9.69 -3.82
CA TYR A 243 2.77 -8.62 -4.15
C TYR A 243 3.27 -8.03 -2.82
N PRO A 244 4.46 -8.42 -2.34
CA PRO A 244 4.96 -7.99 -1.05
C PRO A 244 5.26 -6.50 -1.05
N PHE A 245 4.84 -5.83 0.01
CA PHE A 245 5.20 -4.45 0.32
C PHE A 245 5.44 -4.33 1.81
N TYR A 246 6.50 -3.61 2.19
CA TYR A 246 6.96 -3.56 3.57
C TYR A 246 7.12 -2.12 4.01
N LEU A 247 6.67 -1.84 5.24
CA LEU A 247 6.95 -0.58 5.92
C LEU A 247 7.56 -0.89 7.30
N THR A 248 8.57 -0.13 7.70
CA THR A 248 9.15 -0.18 9.06
C THR A 248 9.06 1.21 9.71
N SER A 249 9.66 1.37 10.89
CA SER A 249 9.84 2.69 11.50
C SER A 249 10.51 3.71 10.57
N PHE A 250 11.38 3.28 9.65
CA PHE A 250 12.00 4.13 8.63
C PHE A 250 10.95 4.91 7.84
N ASN A 251 9.85 4.25 7.47
CA ASN A 251 8.78 4.83 6.66
C ASN A 251 7.86 5.79 7.42
N PHE A 252 8.10 6.02 8.72
CA PHE A 252 7.25 6.87 9.55
C PHE A 252 8.07 7.90 10.35
N THR A 253 9.10 8.44 9.71
CA THR A 253 9.97 9.48 10.28
C THR A 253 9.72 10.84 9.61
N ASN A 254 10.18 11.92 10.21
CA ASN A 254 10.11 13.27 9.61
C ASN A 254 10.99 13.45 8.36
N GLU A 255 11.70 12.41 7.91
CA GLU A 255 12.48 12.43 6.66
C GLU A 255 11.58 12.50 5.44
N TRP A 256 10.46 11.78 5.45
CA TRP A 256 9.50 11.88 4.37
C TRP A 256 8.70 13.13 4.57
N SER A 257 8.33 13.74 3.46
CA SER A 257 7.46 14.87 3.54
C SER A 257 6.11 14.37 4.09
N HIS A 258 5.83 14.80 5.31
CA HIS A 258 4.56 14.77 6.01
C HIS A 258 4.22 16.21 6.19
N CYS A 259 3.07 16.61 5.73
CA CYS A 259 2.70 17.99 5.93
C CYS A 259 1.85 18.10 7.20
N PHE A 260 2.27 18.99 8.09
CA PHE A 260 1.63 19.33 9.36
C PHE A 260 0.64 20.48 9.19
#